data_AF-A0A4R9WW37-F1
#
_entry.id   AF-A0A4R9WW37-F1
#
_cell.length_a   1.000
_cell.length_b   1.000
_cell.length_c   1.000
_cell.angle_alpha   90.00
_cell.angle_beta   90.00
_cell.angle_gamma   90.00
#
_symmetry.space_group_name_H-M   'P 1'
#
loop_
_entity.id
_entity.type
_entity.pdbx_description
1 polymer ?
#
loop_
_entity_poly.entity_id
_entity_poly.type
_entity_poly.pdbx_seq_one_letter_code
_entity_poly.pdbx_strand_id
1 'polypeptide(L)'
;GDTRLASVLQKDGARVSTIEHLMSACAGLGIDNLYVDVTAEEIPIMDGSASSFVFLIQSAGIEEQNAAKKFIKVTRPVEIRDGDKFARLEPYFGFKLKFTIDFRHPAVDKTGQALEVDFANTSYVREIARARTFGFAHEVEMMRELGLA
;
A
#
# COMPACT_ATOMS: atom_id res chain seq x y z
N GLY A 1 12.51 -2.65 9.36
CA GLY A 1 13.13 -3.29 8.19
C GLY A 1 13.56 -2.22 7.21
N ASP A 2 14.12 -2.64 6.08
CA ASP A 2 14.42 -1.75 4.97
C ASP A 2 13.12 -1.15 4.39
N THR A 3 13.21 0.06 3.86
CA THR A 3 12.12 0.79 3.18
C THR A 3 12.52 1.27 1.79
N ARG A 4 13.70 0.84 1.29
CA ARG A 4 14.13 1.10 -0.08
C ARG A 4 13.35 0.16 -1.01
N LEU A 5 12.60 0.74 -1.95
CA LEU A 5 11.79 0.08 -2.98
C LEU A 5 10.57 -0.72 -2.50
N ALA A 6 10.56 -1.23 -1.28
CA ALA A 6 9.42 -1.94 -0.70
C ALA A 6 9.33 -1.77 0.83
N SER A 7 8.19 -2.11 1.42
CA SER A 7 8.07 -2.25 2.88
C SER A 7 8.50 -3.64 3.32
N VAL A 8 9.41 -3.72 4.30
CA VAL A 8 10.00 -4.98 4.77
C VAL A 8 9.79 -5.19 6.28
N LEU A 9 9.20 -6.32 6.64
CA LEU A 9 9.19 -6.83 8.01
C LEU A 9 10.45 -7.67 8.27
N GLN A 10 11.04 -7.50 9.44
CA GLN A 10 12.23 -8.23 9.85
C GLN A 10 12.15 -8.56 11.34
N LYS A 11 12.46 -9.81 11.68
CA LYS A 11 12.51 -10.29 13.05
C LYS A 11 13.45 -11.48 13.14
N ASP A 12 14.35 -11.47 14.13
CA ASP A 12 15.24 -12.60 14.45
C ASP A 12 16.01 -13.18 13.25
N GLY A 13 16.42 -12.30 12.31
CA GLY A 13 17.12 -12.68 11.08
C GLY A 13 16.22 -13.09 9.92
N ALA A 14 14.94 -13.37 10.15
CA ALA A 14 13.96 -13.62 9.08
C ALA A 14 13.44 -12.31 8.48
N ARG A 15 13.08 -12.36 7.18
CA ARG A 15 12.61 -11.22 6.39
C ARG A 15 11.38 -11.58 5.57
N VAL A 16 10.43 -10.64 5.47
CA VAL A 16 9.35 -10.66 4.47
C VAL A 16 9.26 -9.29 3.82
N SER A 17 9.52 -9.20 2.51
CA SER A 17 9.45 -7.97 1.71
C SER A 17 8.17 -7.84 0.90
N THR A 18 7.93 -6.64 0.39
CA THR A 18 6.87 -6.33 -0.59
C THR A 18 5.47 -6.57 -0.02
N ILE A 19 5.29 -6.30 1.27
CA ILE A 19 4.04 -6.56 2.00
C ILE A 19 2.92 -5.57 1.66
N GLU A 20 3.26 -4.40 1.11
CA GLU A 20 2.38 -3.24 0.98
C GLU A 20 1.12 -3.49 0.15
N HIS A 21 1.20 -4.23 -0.96
CA HIS A 21 0.02 -4.52 -1.79
C HIS A 21 -0.96 -5.47 -1.09
N LEU A 22 -0.44 -6.50 -0.41
CA LEU A 22 -1.25 -7.41 0.40
C LEU A 22 -1.88 -6.65 1.57
N MET A 23 -1.11 -5.84 2.29
CA MET A 23 -1.62 -5.02 3.40
C MET A 23 -2.66 -4.00 2.93
N SER A 24 -2.50 -3.44 1.74
CA SER A 24 -3.49 -2.56 1.12
C SER A 24 -4.80 -3.28 0.87
N ALA A 25 -4.76 -4.51 0.34
CA ALA A 25 -5.96 -5.33 0.14
C ALA A 25 -6.65 -5.68 1.47
N CYS A 26 -5.89 -6.08 2.49
CA CYS A 26 -6.42 -6.34 3.83
C CYS A 26 -7.10 -5.10 4.42
N ALA A 27 -6.46 -3.93 4.32
CA ALA A 27 -7.02 -2.67 4.81
C ALA A 27 -8.29 -2.27 4.04
N GLY A 28 -8.27 -2.40 2.71
CA GLY A 28 -9.40 -2.06 1.85
C GLY A 28 -10.61 -2.98 1.99
N LEU A 29 -10.41 -4.24 2.39
CA LEU A 29 -11.48 -5.20 2.70
C LEU A 29 -11.82 -5.28 4.19
N GLY A 30 -11.11 -4.55 5.04
CA GLY A 30 -11.37 -4.51 6.48
C GLY A 30 -10.98 -5.80 7.23
N ILE A 31 -10.00 -6.56 6.75
CA ILE A 31 -9.49 -7.77 7.41
C ILE A 31 -8.65 -7.40 8.63
N ASP A 32 -9.03 -7.89 9.81
CA ASP A 32 -8.31 -7.65 11.06
C ASP A 32 -7.33 -8.77 11.43
N ASN A 33 -7.72 -10.03 11.20
CA ASN A 33 -6.99 -11.20 11.67
C ASN A 33 -6.76 -12.16 10.50
N LEU A 34 -5.50 -12.48 10.22
CA LEU A 34 -5.09 -13.36 9.14
C LEU A 34 -3.72 -13.98 9.46
N TYR A 35 -3.54 -15.24 9.07
CA TYR A 35 -2.21 -15.84 8.93
C TYR A 35 -1.79 -15.80 7.47
N VAL A 36 -0.56 -15.36 7.22
CA VAL A 36 0.04 -15.28 5.88
C VAL A 36 1.28 -16.16 5.90
N ASP A 37 1.15 -17.37 5.34
CA ASP A 37 2.26 -18.28 5.18
C ASP A 37 2.93 -18.06 3.82
N VAL A 38 4.25 -17.89 3.85
CA VAL A 38 5.08 -17.77 2.66
C VAL A 38 6.30 -18.68 2.76
N THR A 39 6.70 -19.23 1.63
CA THR A 39 7.85 -20.14 1.53
C THR A 39 9.13 -19.44 1.06
N ALA A 40 9.09 -18.12 0.91
CA ALA A 40 10.18 -17.27 0.45
C ALA A 40 10.18 -15.95 1.23
N GLU A 41 11.25 -15.15 1.08
CA GLU A 41 11.41 -13.88 1.79
C GLU A 41 10.58 -12.71 1.22
N GLU A 42 9.68 -12.96 0.27
CA GLU A 42 8.92 -11.93 -0.44
C GLU A 42 7.47 -12.36 -0.69
N ILE A 43 6.53 -11.43 -0.53
CA ILE A 43 5.14 -11.59 -0.98
C ILE A 43 5.09 -11.53 -2.51
N PRO A 44 4.38 -12.44 -3.21
CA PRO A 44 4.27 -12.40 -4.67
C PRO A 44 3.76 -11.05 -5.18
N ILE A 45 4.42 -10.48 -6.19
CA ILE A 45 4.04 -9.19 -6.77
C ILE A 45 2.72 -9.23 -7.56
N MET A 46 2.26 -10.43 -7.92
CA MET A 46 1.05 -10.68 -8.72
C MET A 46 1.07 -9.89 -10.04
N ASP A 47 0.06 -9.05 -10.30
CA ASP A 47 0.00 -8.15 -11.46
C ASP A 47 0.58 -6.76 -11.18
N GLY A 48 1.21 -6.58 -10.01
CA GLY A 48 1.73 -5.31 -9.52
C GLY A 48 0.70 -4.44 -8.81
N SER A 49 -0.55 -4.89 -8.63
CA SER A 49 -1.60 -4.20 -7.88
C SER A 49 -2.11 -5.02 -6.69
N ALA A 50 -3.09 -4.49 -5.96
CA ALA A 50 -3.79 -5.22 -4.90
C ALA A 50 -4.93 -6.11 -5.42
N SER A 51 -5.27 -6.05 -6.72
CA SER A 51 -6.48 -6.68 -7.28
C SER A 51 -6.50 -8.19 -7.14
N SER A 52 -5.37 -8.86 -7.38
CA SER A 52 -5.28 -10.31 -7.22
C SER A 52 -5.52 -10.73 -5.76
N PHE A 53 -5.00 -9.98 -4.79
CA PHE A 53 -5.24 -10.26 -3.37
C PHE A 53 -6.70 -10.00 -2.98
N VAL A 54 -7.30 -8.91 -3.45
CA VAL A 54 -8.72 -8.63 -3.22
C VAL A 54 -9.58 -9.77 -3.74
N PHE A 55 -9.33 -10.24 -4.97
CA PHE A 55 -10.05 -11.37 -5.56
C PHE A 55 -9.92 -12.64 -4.73
N LEU A 56 -8.69 -13.00 -4.32
CA LEU A 56 -8.44 -14.21 -3.53
C LEU A 56 -9.11 -14.16 -2.16
N ILE A 57 -9.02 -13.03 -1.45
CA ILE A 57 -9.66 -12.84 -0.13
C ILE A 57 -11.18 -12.93 -0.26
N GLN A 58 -11.78 -12.24 -1.23
CA GLN A 58 -13.24 -12.30 -1.45
C GLN A 58 -13.71 -13.69 -1.86
N SER A 59 -12.90 -14.42 -2.64
CA SER A 59 -13.21 -15.80 -3.03
C SER A 59 -13.14 -16.78 -1.85
N ALA A 60 -12.24 -16.54 -0.90
CA ALA A 60 -12.17 -17.32 0.35
C ALA A 60 -13.33 -16.98 1.31
N GLY A 61 -13.88 -15.77 1.22
CA GLY A 61 -14.90 -15.26 2.12
C GLY A 61 -14.31 -14.54 3.34
N ILE A 62 -15.16 -13.78 4.03
CA ILE A 62 -14.80 -13.02 5.23
C ILE A 62 -15.73 -13.46 6.36
N GLU A 63 -15.15 -13.86 7.50
CA GLU A 63 -15.87 -14.30 8.68
C GLU A 63 -15.89 -13.18 9.73
N GLU A 64 -17.09 -12.78 10.19
CA GLU A 64 -17.22 -11.86 11.32
C GLU A 64 -16.93 -12.59 12.63
N GLN A 65 -16.09 -11.98 13.48
CA GLN A 65 -15.74 -12.54 14.78
C GLN A 65 -16.55 -11.86 15.89
N ASN A 66 -16.86 -12.59 16.95
CA ASN A 66 -17.55 -12.07 18.14
C ASN A 66 -16.62 -11.20 19.02
N ALA A 67 -16.06 -10.15 18.44
CA ALA A 67 -15.21 -9.16 19.08
C ALA A 67 -15.35 -7.82 18.38
N ALA A 68 -15.36 -6.73 19.14
CA ALA A 68 -15.43 -5.39 18.56
C ALA A 68 -14.14 -5.06 17.79
N LYS A 69 -14.29 -4.66 16.52
CA LYS A 69 -13.20 -4.10 15.71
C LYS A 69 -12.67 -2.83 16.36
N LYS A 70 -11.34 -2.72 16.48
CA LYS A 70 -10.67 -1.58 17.09
C LYS A 70 -10.17 -0.63 16.01
N PHE A 71 -10.39 0.65 16.21
CA PHE A 71 -9.96 1.70 15.28
C PHE A 71 -9.00 2.65 15.97
N ILE A 72 -8.01 3.14 15.21
CA ILE A 72 -7.12 4.21 15.65
C ILE A 72 -7.72 5.54 15.18
N LYS A 73 -8.10 6.40 16.12
CA LYS A 73 -8.62 7.74 15.82
C LYS A 73 -7.52 8.78 15.98
N VAL A 74 -7.28 9.55 14.92
CA VAL A 74 -6.40 10.73 14.97
C VAL A 74 -7.13 11.85 15.72
N THR A 75 -6.59 12.26 16.87
CA THR A 75 -7.19 13.29 17.74
C THR A 75 -6.55 14.67 17.60
N ARG A 76 -5.32 14.72 17.06
CA ARG A 76 -4.57 15.94 16.78
C ARG A 76 -3.72 15.77 15.53
N PRO A 77 -3.42 16.86 14.79
CA PRO A 77 -2.54 16.77 13.64
C PRO A 77 -1.16 16.22 14.00
N VAL A 78 -0.60 15.38 13.13
CA VAL A 78 0.77 14.88 13.19
C VAL A 78 1.36 14.99 11.79
N GLU A 79 2.51 15.64 11.65
CA GLU A 79 3.20 15.81 10.38
C GLU A 79 4.67 15.43 10.56
N ILE A 80 5.21 14.71 9.57
CA ILE A 80 6.63 14.44 9.42
C ILE A 80 7.07 14.94 8.05
N ARG A 81 8.23 15.58 7.99
CA ARG A 81 8.81 16.17 6.78
C ARG A 81 10.26 15.72 6.61
N ASP A 82 10.63 15.41 5.38
CA ASP A 82 11.99 15.09 4.97
C ASP A 82 12.25 15.75 3.61
N GLY A 83 13.05 16.83 3.62
CA GLY A 83 13.28 17.66 2.43
C GLY A 83 11.99 18.23 1.85
N ASP A 84 11.71 17.89 0.59
CA ASP A 84 10.52 18.28 -0.17
C ASP A 84 9.32 17.35 0.05
N LYS A 85 9.49 16.24 0.79
CA LYS A 85 8.45 15.24 1.07
C LYS A 85 7.84 15.47 2.45
N PHE A 86 6.56 15.20 2.59
CA PHE A 86 5.91 15.14 3.91
C PHE A 86 4.78 14.12 3.93
N ALA A 87 4.46 13.62 5.12
CA ALA A 87 3.28 12.83 5.40
C ALA A 87 2.55 13.43 6.61
N ARG A 88 1.23 13.57 6.52
CA ARG A 88 0.41 14.24 7.54
C ARG A 88 -0.85 13.45 7.83
N LEU A 89 -1.16 13.31 9.11
CA LEU A 89 -2.44 12.83 9.62
C LEU A 89 -3.18 14.01 10.26
N GLU A 90 -4.47 14.14 9.96
CA GLU A 90 -5.35 15.14 10.55
C GLU A 90 -6.60 14.48 11.14
N PRO A 91 -7.21 15.04 12.20
CA PRO A 91 -8.49 14.57 12.69
C PRO A 91 -9.55 14.64 11.59
N TYR A 92 -10.15 13.49 11.28
CA TYR A 92 -11.21 13.36 10.30
C TYR A 92 -12.26 12.36 10.80
N PHE A 93 -13.54 12.62 10.54
CA PHE A 93 -14.61 11.66 10.82
C PHE A 93 -14.83 10.78 9.58
N GLY A 94 -14.06 9.70 9.50
CA GLY A 94 -14.03 8.79 8.36
C GLY A 94 -12.61 8.39 8.03
N PHE A 95 -12.37 7.95 6.79
CA PHE A 95 -11.03 7.68 6.28
C PHE A 95 -10.88 8.28 4.89
N LYS A 96 -9.98 9.26 4.79
CA LYS A 96 -9.73 10.04 3.59
C LYS A 96 -8.23 10.12 3.35
N LEU A 97 -7.83 9.92 2.10
CA LEU A 97 -6.43 9.98 1.68
C LEU A 97 -6.27 11.01 0.59
N LYS A 98 -5.22 11.82 0.69
CA LYS A 98 -4.74 12.69 -0.38
C LYS A 98 -3.29 12.35 -0.63
N PHE A 99 -2.96 12.11 -1.89
CA PHE A 99 -1.59 11.80 -2.30
C PHE A 99 -1.23 12.67 -3.50
N THR A 100 -0.02 13.23 -3.47
CA THR A 100 0.54 14.02 -4.56
C THR A 100 1.90 13.44 -4.91
N ILE A 101 2.14 13.25 -6.19
CA ILE A 101 3.44 12.87 -6.75
C ILE A 101 4.05 14.06 -7.48
N ASP A 102 5.37 14.20 -7.44
CA ASP A 102 6.13 15.15 -8.25
C ASP A 102 7.24 14.38 -8.96
N PHE A 103 6.91 13.81 -10.13
CA PHE A 103 7.89 13.19 -11.01
C PHE A 103 8.14 14.11 -12.18
N ARG A 104 9.39 14.60 -12.30
CA ARG A 104 9.85 15.39 -13.44
C ARG A 104 10.09 14.50 -14.66
N HIS A 105 9.01 13.91 -15.18
CA HIS A 105 9.08 13.01 -16.32
C HIS A 105 7.89 13.27 -17.26
N PRO A 106 8.12 13.45 -18.58
CA PRO A 106 7.07 13.80 -19.54
C PRO A 106 5.88 12.84 -19.60
N ALA A 107 6.07 11.58 -19.20
CA ALA A 107 4.99 10.59 -19.11
C ALA A 107 4.07 10.80 -17.90
N VAL A 108 4.57 11.36 -16.80
CA VAL A 108 3.80 11.63 -15.57
C VAL A 108 3.23 13.04 -15.58
N ASP A 109 3.96 14.02 -16.11
CA ASP A 109 3.50 15.42 -16.22
C ASP A 109 2.21 15.58 -17.03
N LYS A 110 1.92 14.62 -17.92
CA LYS A 110 0.69 14.58 -18.73
C LYS A 110 -0.51 13.99 -17.98
N THR A 111 -0.34 13.58 -16.72
CA THR A 111 -1.35 12.86 -15.92
C THR A 111 -1.77 13.67 -14.68
N GLY A 112 -2.84 13.22 -14.01
CA GLY A 112 -3.21 13.77 -12.70
C GLY A 112 -2.17 13.40 -11.65
N GLN A 113 -1.42 14.39 -11.18
CA GLN A 113 -0.34 14.22 -10.18
C GLN A 113 -0.84 14.30 -8.72
N ALA A 114 -2.12 14.59 -8.50
CA ALA A 114 -2.73 14.60 -7.19
C ALA A 114 -4.07 13.86 -7.23
N LEU A 115 -4.31 13.02 -6.22
CA LEU A 115 -5.56 12.30 -6.04
C LEU A 115 -6.03 12.44 -4.60
N GLU A 116 -7.31 12.69 -4.42
CA GLU A 116 -7.97 12.75 -3.12
C GLU A 116 -9.17 11.81 -3.13
N VAL A 117 -9.25 10.91 -2.15
CA VAL A 117 -10.24 9.84 -2.06
C VAL A 117 -10.82 9.82 -0.66
N ASP A 118 -12.14 9.91 -0.57
CA ASP A 118 -12.88 9.65 0.65
C ASP A 118 -13.60 8.30 0.54
N PHE A 119 -13.18 7.34 1.35
CA PHE A 119 -13.70 5.98 1.29
C PHE A 119 -15.13 5.84 1.82
N ALA A 120 -15.72 6.90 2.39
CA ALA A 120 -17.16 6.94 2.63
C ALA A 120 -17.98 6.94 1.31
N ASN A 121 -17.40 7.50 0.24
CA ASN A 121 -18.09 7.73 -1.04
C ASN A 121 -17.41 7.05 -2.22
N THR A 122 -16.23 6.44 -2.02
CA THR A 122 -15.41 5.87 -3.09
C THR A 122 -15.05 4.42 -2.77
N SER A 123 -15.34 3.52 -3.71
CA SER A 123 -15.01 2.10 -3.56
C SER A 123 -13.51 1.86 -3.75
N TYR A 124 -12.84 1.36 -2.70
CA TYR A 124 -11.45 0.92 -2.78
C TYR A 124 -11.24 -0.12 -3.90
N VAL A 125 -12.11 -1.14 -3.96
CA VAL A 125 -11.99 -2.25 -4.91
C VAL A 125 -12.06 -1.77 -6.36
N ARG A 126 -12.96 -0.82 -6.64
CA ARG A 126 -13.17 -0.31 -8.01
C ARG A 126 -12.12 0.71 -8.43
N GLU A 127 -11.82 1.66 -7.56
CA GLU A 127 -11.07 2.86 -7.92
C GLU A 127 -9.57 2.76 -7.58
N ILE A 128 -9.18 1.94 -6.60
CA ILE A 128 -7.81 1.91 -6.05
C ILE A 128 -7.12 0.56 -6.27
N ALA A 129 -7.78 -0.56 -5.97
CA ALA A 129 -7.14 -1.87 -5.93
C ALA A 129 -6.46 -2.29 -7.25
N ARG A 130 -6.89 -1.70 -8.39
CA ARG A 130 -6.40 -2.00 -9.75
C ARG A 130 -5.21 -1.15 -10.19
N ALA A 131 -4.83 -0.13 -9.40
CA ALA A 131 -3.65 0.66 -9.68
C ALA A 131 -2.39 -0.19 -9.46
N ARG A 132 -1.58 -0.34 -10.52
CA ARG A 132 -0.34 -1.12 -10.48
C ARG A 132 0.83 -0.22 -10.07
N THR A 133 1.83 -0.83 -9.46
CA THR A 133 3.16 -0.22 -9.31
C THR A 133 3.73 0.16 -10.68
N PHE A 134 4.65 1.12 -10.68
CA PHE A 134 5.36 1.55 -11.88
C PHE A 134 6.81 1.87 -11.50
N GLY A 135 7.69 1.77 -12.50
CA GLY A 135 9.07 2.22 -12.41
C GLY A 135 9.51 2.75 -13.78
N PHE A 136 10.61 3.48 -13.82
CA PHE A 136 11.14 3.97 -15.09
C PHE A 136 12.09 2.94 -15.71
N ALA A 137 11.96 2.71 -17.02
CA ALA A 137 12.76 1.69 -17.72
C ALA A 137 14.28 1.89 -17.56
N HIS A 138 14.75 3.14 -17.49
CA HIS A 138 16.16 3.46 -17.30
C HIS A 138 16.67 3.15 -15.87
N GLU A 139 15.78 3.01 -14.90
CA GLU A 139 16.14 2.61 -13.53
C GLU A 139 16.18 1.09 -13.36
N VAL A 140 15.59 0.32 -14.29
CA VAL A 140 15.51 -1.15 -14.21
C VAL A 140 16.90 -1.80 -14.26
N GLU A 141 17.79 -1.30 -15.13
CA GLU A 141 19.16 -1.82 -15.22
C GLU A 141 19.95 -1.55 -13.94
N MET A 142 19.83 -0.34 -13.39
CA MET A 142 20.42 0.02 -12.09
C MET A 142 19.84 -0.82 -10.94
N MET A 143 18.52 -1.08 -10.94
CA MET A 143 17.88 -1.92 -9.92
C MET A 143 18.36 -3.38 -10.01
N ARG A 144 18.55 -3.91 -11.21
CA ARG A 144 19.12 -5.26 -11.43
C ARG A 144 20.54 -5.37 -10.90
N GLU A 145 21.38 -4.37 -11.15
CA GLU A 145 22.76 -4.33 -10.64
C GLU A 145 22.82 -4.31 -9.10
N LEU A 146 21.79 -3.78 -8.45
CA LEU A 146 21.64 -3.78 -7.00
C LEU A 146 20.94 -5.02 -6.44
N GLY A 147 20.50 -5.96 -7.30
CA GLY A 147 19.76 -7.16 -6.91
C GLY A 147 18.32 -6.89 -6.44
N LEU A 148 17.70 -5.82 -6.95
CA LEU A 148 16.42 -5.29 -6.48
C LEU A 148 15.28 -5.39 -7.53
N ALA A 149 15.57 -5.90 -8.74
CA ALA A 149 14.60 -6.15 -9.83
C ALA A 149 15.13 -7.20 -10.82
#